data_AF-A0A4Q7U5K9-F1
#
_entry.id   AF-A0A4Q7U5K9-F1
#
_cell.length_a   1.000
_cell.length_b   1.000
_cell.length_c   1.000
_cell.angle_alpha   90.00
_cell.angle_beta   90.00
_cell.angle_gamma   90.00
#
_symmetry.space_group_name_H-M   'P 1'
#
loop_
_entity.id
_entity.type
_entity.pdbx_description
1 polymer ?
#
loop_
_entity_poly.entity_id
_entity_poly.type
_entity_poly.pdbx_seq_one_letter_code
_entity_poly.pdbx_strand_id
1 'polypeptide(L)'
;MSRSDSGLGGSFSVDGSDVEVDLAEFGWPGDRAGSDGGRDGADGADGAPEDDGRIRLQKALAHAGIASRRACETLITSGRVTVNGETQRELGSRIDPSADEVRVDGVVVQLDATKRYFVLNKPRGVVSTMSDEDGRPDLREFTDQIDDRLYNVGRLDTDTSGLLILTNDGELAHRLSHPSFGVQKTYVAKVRGKVTPAVIQRLKDGIELSDGPIHADRAKLLPDGSGSAHSLVELTLHSGRNRIVRRMLADVGHPVVELVRRQFGPLHLGTLRIGEMRELAPAERGALLSATSVDDADDTSGGKRGARRPVTSGRPGDGKGAQGMRGIAAKGNPHGRRGPGSDTGTKPGGGRSGGTKPGGQGGRGPAGQGGKPGGGKPGGGRSGGGQFGGNRSGGQGGSGRGPQRGQR
;
A
#
# COMPACT_ATOMS: atom_id res chain seq x y z
N MET A 1 19.79 3.49 60.36
CA MET A 1 18.44 2.93 60.16
C MET A 1 18.23 2.82 58.66
N SER A 2 18.26 1.57 58.18
CA SER A 2 18.25 1.21 56.77
C SER A 2 16.89 1.50 56.12
N ARG A 3 16.90 2.05 54.91
CA ARG A 3 15.85 1.77 53.93
C ARG A 3 16.44 0.80 52.92
N SER A 4 15.84 -0.38 52.89
CA SER A 4 16.03 -1.45 51.94
C SER A 4 15.60 -0.97 50.55
N ASP A 5 16.52 -1.00 49.60
CA ASP A 5 16.23 -0.85 48.18
C ASP A 5 15.90 -2.25 47.64
N SER A 6 14.63 -2.47 47.30
CA SER A 6 14.13 -3.71 46.72
C SER A 6 14.40 -3.69 45.21
N GLY A 7 15.21 -4.64 44.74
CA GLY A 7 15.68 -4.74 43.36
C GLY A 7 14.58 -4.74 42.30
N LEU A 8 14.82 -3.97 41.24
CA LEU A 8 14.11 -4.03 39.97
C LEU A 8 14.86 -5.01 39.06
N GLY A 9 14.56 -6.30 39.21
CA GLY A 9 14.98 -7.36 38.29
C GLY A 9 13.80 -8.29 38.05
N GLY A 10 13.37 -8.43 36.81
CA GLY A 10 12.32 -9.37 36.41
C GLY A 10 12.91 -10.44 35.48
N SER A 11 12.65 -11.71 35.78
CA SER A 11 13.00 -12.82 34.91
C SER A 11 11.86 -13.11 33.92
N PHE A 12 12.21 -13.51 32.69
CA PHE A 12 11.28 -14.16 31.78
C PHE A 12 11.99 -15.33 31.10
N SER A 13 11.23 -16.40 30.85
CA SER A 13 11.76 -17.68 30.36
C SER A 13 11.42 -17.83 28.88
N VAL A 14 12.41 -18.17 28.05
CA VAL A 14 12.24 -18.60 26.65
C VAL A 14 12.96 -19.93 26.49
N ASP A 15 12.26 -20.94 25.98
CA ASP A 15 12.75 -22.29 25.68
C ASP A 15 13.43 -23.03 26.84
N GLY A 16 12.92 -22.85 28.06
CA GLY A 16 13.29 -23.68 29.22
C GLY A 16 14.67 -23.39 29.83
N SER A 17 15.29 -22.26 29.45
CA SER A 17 16.49 -21.72 30.09
C SER A 17 16.19 -20.35 30.68
N ASP A 18 16.37 -20.23 32.00
CA ASP A 18 16.26 -18.95 32.70
C ASP A 18 17.52 -18.12 32.44
N VAL A 19 17.33 -16.91 31.90
CA VAL A 19 18.41 -15.95 31.65
C VAL A 19 18.25 -14.79 32.63
N GLU A 20 19.23 -14.66 33.52
CA GLU A 20 19.37 -13.53 34.45
C GLU A 20 20.17 -12.42 33.75
N VAL A 21 19.60 -11.22 33.67
CA VAL A 21 20.24 -10.06 33.02
C VAL A 21 20.55 -9.04 34.09
N ASP A 22 21.84 -8.86 34.40
CA ASP A 22 22.33 -7.80 35.28
C ASP A 22 22.36 -6.47 34.51
N LEU A 23 21.48 -5.54 34.90
CA LEU A 23 21.35 -4.22 34.30
C LEU A 23 22.52 -3.27 34.65
N ALA A 24 23.51 -3.71 35.44
CA ALA A 24 24.73 -2.94 35.71
C ALA A 24 25.78 -3.00 34.58
N GLU A 25 25.64 -3.89 33.58
CA GLU A 25 26.63 -4.05 32.51
C GLU A 25 26.43 -3.06 31.33
N PHE A 26 25.29 -2.35 31.27
CA PHE A 26 25.01 -1.32 30.27
C PHE A 26 25.33 0.08 30.82
N GLY A 27 26.61 0.45 30.79
CA GLY A 27 27.11 1.75 31.25
C GLY A 27 26.59 2.94 30.42
N TRP A 28 25.66 3.70 30.98
CA TRP A 28 25.34 5.08 30.57
C TRP A 28 26.07 6.06 31.52
N PRO A 29 26.70 7.16 31.05
CA PRO A 29 27.53 7.99 31.92
C PRO A 29 26.66 8.96 32.73
N GLY A 30 26.78 8.91 34.05
CA GLY A 30 26.23 9.89 34.98
C GLY A 30 27.11 10.00 36.21
N ASP A 31 27.71 11.18 36.38
CA ASP A 31 28.24 11.78 37.61
C ASP A 31 29.30 11.02 38.41
N ARG A 32 30.57 11.38 38.15
CA ARG A 32 31.59 11.46 39.21
C ARG A 32 32.34 12.78 39.14
N ALA A 33 31.97 13.67 40.05
CA ALA A 33 32.83 14.74 40.51
C ALA A 33 33.93 14.13 41.40
N GLY A 34 35.18 14.52 41.17
CA GLY A 34 36.34 14.10 41.96
C GLY A 34 37.62 14.73 41.44
N SER A 35 38.03 15.81 42.10
CA SER A 35 39.31 16.52 42.02
C SER A 35 40.54 15.62 42.15
N ASP A 36 41.62 15.89 41.41
CA ASP A 36 42.89 16.35 42.01
C ASP A 36 43.96 16.77 40.95
N GLY A 37 44.76 17.77 41.33
CA GLY A 37 46.17 18.06 41.02
C GLY A 37 46.80 17.73 39.66
N GLY A 38 47.22 18.78 38.95
CA GLY A 38 47.94 18.69 37.67
C GLY A 38 49.40 18.27 37.72
N ARG A 39 49.97 18.14 36.51
CA ARG A 39 51.38 18.41 36.18
C ARG A 39 51.54 18.51 34.66
N ASP A 40 52.34 19.48 34.27
CA ASP A 40 52.71 19.85 32.91
C ASP A 40 53.32 18.70 32.10
N GLY A 41 53.02 18.69 30.80
CA GLY A 41 53.63 17.80 29.82
C GLY A 41 53.16 18.17 28.41
N ALA A 42 53.83 19.13 27.80
CA ALA A 42 53.77 19.35 26.37
C ALA A 42 54.33 18.12 25.64
N ASP A 43 53.56 17.55 24.72
CA ASP A 43 54.02 17.04 23.41
C ASP A 43 52.89 16.25 22.72
N GLY A 44 52.71 16.50 21.42
CA GLY A 44 51.97 15.63 20.51
C GLY A 44 50.50 16.00 20.31
N ALA A 45 50.24 17.04 19.50
CA ALA A 45 48.96 17.20 18.83
C ALA A 45 48.80 16.08 17.76
N ASP A 46 48.44 14.88 18.21
CA ASP A 46 47.89 13.86 17.32
C ASP A 46 46.47 14.30 16.96
N GLY A 47 46.28 14.64 15.68
CA GLY A 47 44.99 14.96 15.11
C GLY A 47 44.04 13.80 15.34
N ALA A 48 43.01 14.02 16.17
CA ALA A 48 41.84 13.16 16.21
C ALA A 48 41.35 12.99 14.76
N PRO A 49 41.12 11.75 14.28
CA PRO A 49 40.65 11.56 12.92
C PRO A 49 39.34 12.32 12.77
N GLU A 50 39.32 13.24 11.79
CA GLU A 50 38.09 13.89 11.36
C GLU A 50 37.07 12.77 11.10
N ASP A 51 35.95 12.79 11.84
CA ASP A 51 34.87 11.84 11.65
C ASP A 51 34.30 12.10 10.26
N ASP A 52 34.70 11.28 9.29
CA ASP A 52 34.32 11.38 7.88
C ASP A 52 32.82 11.15 7.64
N GLY A 53 32.02 11.04 8.71
CA GLY A 53 30.59 10.74 8.70
C GLY A 53 30.28 9.30 8.31
N ARG A 54 31.30 8.49 7.97
CA ARG A 54 31.10 7.14 7.44
C ARG A 54 31.06 6.11 8.54
N ILE A 55 29.97 5.34 8.54
CA ILE A 55 29.75 4.29 9.52
C ILE A 55 29.97 2.91 8.89
N ARG A 56 30.40 1.95 9.70
CA ARG A 56 30.53 0.56 9.26
C ARG A 56 29.18 0.00 8.80
N LEU A 57 29.16 -0.70 7.67
CA LEU A 57 27.95 -1.22 7.05
C LEU A 57 27.10 -2.08 8.01
N GLN A 58 27.71 -3.00 8.77
CA GLN A 58 26.98 -3.81 9.74
C GLN A 58 26.44 -3.01 10.93
N LYS A 59 27.08 -1.88 11.29
CA LYS A 59 26.57 -0.96 12.31
C LYS A 59 25.36 -0.21 11.75
N ALA A 60 25.44 0.28 10.51
CA ALA A 60 24.34 0.94 9.82
C ALA A 60 23.10 0.05 9.73
N LEU A 61 23.27 -1.18 9.23
CA LEU A 61 22.20 -2.17 9.09
C LEU A 61 21.54 -2.52 10.44
N ALA A 62 22.36 -2.67 11.50
CA ALA A 62 21.84 -2.96 12.83
C ALA A 62 21.08 -1.76 13.42
N HIS A 63 21.57 -0.53 13.24
CA HIS A 63 20.86 0.69 13.66
C HIS A 63 19.54 0.88 12.90
N ALA A 64 19.49 0.50 11.61
CA ALA A 64 18.27 0.48 10.82
C ALA A 64 17.27 -0.62 11.22
N GLY A 65 17.63 -1.49 12.17
CA GLY A 65 16.79 -2.55 12.71
C GLY A 65 16.68 -3.79 11.80
N ILE A 66 17.64 -4.00 10.88
CA ILE A 66 17.63 -5.15 9.96
C ILE A 66 17.88 -6.47 10.70
N ALA A 67 18.93 -6.52 11.52
CA ALA A 67 19.27 -7.66 12.37
C ALA A 67 20.27 -7.23 13.44
N SER A 68 20.69 -8.17 14.30
CA SER A 68 21.83 -7.93 15.19
C SER A 68 23.10 -7.61 14.38
N ARG A 69 24.06 -6.90 14.98
CA ARG A 69 25.34 -6.54 14.32
C ARG A 69 26.04 -7.77 13.72
N ARG A 70 26.06 -8.90 14.44
CA ARG A 70 26.67 -10.16 13.97
C ARG A 70 25.88 -10.83 12.86
N ALA A 71 24.55 -10.83 12.96
CA ALA A 71 23.72 -11.33 11.87
C ALA A 71 23.88 -10.49 10.59
N CYS A 72 24.09 -9.18 10.71
CA CYS A 72 24.40 -8.31 9.58
C CYS A 72 25.74 -8.65 8.92
N GLU A 73 26.77 -9.05 9.68
CA GLU A 73 28.04 -9.55 9.11
C GLU A 73 27.82 -10.81 8.24
N THR A 74 26.93 -11.70 8.66
CA THR A 74 26.54 -12.87 7.86
C THR A 74 25.80 -12.48 6.58
N LEU A 75 24.90 -11.48 6.64
CA LEU A 75 24.21 -10.95 5.46
C LEU A 75 25.22 -10.38 4.44
N ILE A 76 26.22 -9.66 4.92
CA ILE A 76 27.29 -9.11 4.07
C ILE A 76 28.11 -10.24 3.46
N THR A 77 28.69 -11.13 4.26
CA THR A 77 29.57 -12.19 3.74
C THR A 77 28.88 -13.18 2.80
N SER A 78 27.56 -13.39 2.96
CA SER A 78 26.74 -14.18 2.03
C SER A 78 26.37 -13.46 0.73
N GLY A 79 26.76 -12.20 0.55
CA GLY A 79 26.50 -11.40 -0.66
C GLY A 79 25.05 -10.97 -0.80
N ARG A 80 24.29 -10.88 0.30
CA ARG A 80 22.89 -10.44 0.31
C ARG A 80 22.73 -8.93 0.41
N VAL A 81 23.83 -8.20 0.61
CA VAL A 81 23.85 -6.74 0.76
C VAL A 81 24.46 -6.11 -0.49
N THR A 82 23.81 -5.11 -1.05
CA THR A 82 24.35 -4.26 -2.12
C THR A 82 24.45 -2.83 -1.63
N VAL A 83 25.51 -2.13 -2.02
CA VAL A 83 25.69 -0.69 -1.79
C VAL A 83 25.85 -0.05 -3.16
N ASN A 84 24.97 0.88 -3.52
CA ASN A 84 24.95 1.54 -4.84
C ASN A 84 24.97 0.55 -6.01
N GLY A 85 24.28 -0.58 -5.86
CA GLY A 85 24.21 -1.66 -6.86
C GLY A 85 25.36 -2.67 -6.82
N GLU A 86 26.42 -2.43 -6.05
CA GLU A 86 27.56 -3.33 -5.94
C GLU A 86 27.39 -4.29 -4.76
N THR A 87 27.48 -5.60 -5.01
CA THR A 87 27.39 -6.63 -3.96
C THR A 87 28.58 -6.56 -3.02
N GLN A 88 28.30 -6.30 -1.75
CA GLN A 88 29.29 -6.29 -0.68
C GLN A 88 29.47 -7.69 -0.11
N ARG A 89 30.72 -8.14 0.00
CA ARG A 89 31.10 -9.40 0.67
C ARG A 89 32.17 -9.21 1.75
N GLU A 90 32.85 -8.07 1.74
CA GLU A 90 33.94 -7.76 2.65
C GLU A 90 33.41 -7.09 3.93
N LEU A 91 33.88 -7.59 5.07
CA LEU A 91 33.59 -6.98 6.37
C LEU A 91 34.46 -5.75 6.59
N GLY A 92 33.90 -4.75 7.27
CA GLY A 92 34.61 -3.50 7.57
C GLY A 92 34.40 -2.38 6.55
N SER A 93 33.66 -2.65 5.48
CA SER A 93 33.16 -1.61 4.57
C SER A 93 32.43 -0.52 5.35
N ARG A 94 32.66 0.73 4.93
CA ARG A 94 32.02 1.92 5.50
C ARG A 94 31.15 2.55 4.43
N ILE A 95 30.02 3.08 4.86
CA ILE A 95 29.05 3.76 4.01
C ILE A 95 28.75 5.14 4.58
N ASP A 96 28.34 6.05 3.72
CA ASP A 96 27.72 7.32 4.08
C ASP A 96 26.19 7.12 4.16
N PRO A 97 25.58 7.17 5.36
CA PRO A 97 24.13 6.97 5.52
C PRO A 97 23.26 7.99 4.79
N SER A 98 23.82 9.15 4.44
CA SER A 98 23.10 10.24 3.78
C SER A 98 23.15 10.18 2.26
N ALA A 99 24.09 9.43 1.69
CA ALA A 99 24.35 9.39 0.26
C ALA A 99 24.27 7.98 -0.34
N ASP A 100 24.65 6.93 0.39
CA ASP A 100 24.73 5.58 -0.14
C ASP A 100 23.38 4.86 -0.08
N GLU A 101 22.95 4.28 -1.20
CA GLU A 101 21.79 3.39 -1.24
C GLU A 101 22.22 1.97 -0.85
N VAL A 102 21.77 1.53 0.32
CA VAL A 102 22.00 0.16 0.80
C VAL A 102 20.74 -0.68 0.57
N ARG A 103 20.89 -1.86 -0.04
CA ARG A 103 19.81 -2.85 -0.15
C ARG A 103 20.20 -4.17 0.49
N VAL A 104 19.21 -4.84 1.06
CA VAL A 104 19.33 -6.22 1.56
C VAL A 104 18.32 -7.07 0.79
N ASP A 105 18.80 -8.10 0.09
CA ASP A 105 18.00 -8.93 -0.82
C ASP A 105 17.19 -8.11 -1.84
N GLY A 106 17.78 -7.01 -2.32
CA GLY A 106 17.15 -6.10 -3.28
C GLY A 106 16.14 -5.11 -2.68
N VAL A 107 15.89 -5.15 -1.36
CA VAL A 107 15.03 -4.19 -0.65
C VAL A 107 15.85 -3.05 -0.06
N VAL A 108 15.47 -1.81 -0.36
CA VAL A 108 16.12 -0.60 0.15
C VAL A 108 16.03 -0.53 1.68
N VAL A 109 17.13 -0.17 2.34
CA VAL A 109 17.21 0.05 3.78
C VAL A 109 17.22 1.56 4.05
N GLN A 110 16.31 2.04 4.89
CA GLN A 110 16.42 3.41 5.43
C GLN A 110 17.54 3.44 6.47
N LEU A 111 18.63 4.14 6.16
CA LEU A 111 19.81 4.28 7.01
C LEU A 111 19.69 5.47 7.97
N ASP A 112 18.92 6.50 7.59
CA ASP A 112 18.65 7.65 8.45
C ASP A 112 17.59 7.26 9.50
N ALA A 113 18.07 6.98 10.71
CA ALA A 113 17.24 6.62 11.86
C ALA A 113 16.32 7.76 12.33
N THR A 114 16.53 9.00 11.86
CA THR A 114 15.64 10.13 12.17
C THR A 114 14.38 10.10 11.31
N LYS A 115 14.36 9.35 10.20
CA LYS A 115 13.17 9.25 9.35
C LYS A 115 12.13 8.33 9.97
N ARG A 116 10.95 8.91 10.23
CA ARG A 116 9.79 8.24 10.82
C ARG A 116 8.72 8.05 9.76
N TYR A 117 8.08 6.89 9.74
CA TYR A 117 7.00 6.59 8.80
C TYR A 117 5.86 5.90 9.54
N PHE A 118 4.65 6.45 9.39
CA PHE A 118 3.46 5.95 10.07
C PHE A 118 2.38 5.60 9.07
N VAL A 119 1.55 4.65 9.48
CA VAL A 119 0.26 4.41 8.87
C VAL A 119 -0.84 4.79 9.85
N LEU A 120 -1.75 5.64 9.38
CA LEU A 120 -2.97 6.02 10.08
C LEU A 120 -4.15 5.35 9.38
N ASN A 121 -5.03 4.69 10.14
CA ASN A 121 -6.36 4.35 9.65
C ASN A 121 -7.27 5.56 9.86
N LYS A 122 -7.22 6.50 8.92
CA LYS A 122 -7.92 7.78 9.04
C LYS A 122 -9.44 7.53 9.14
N PRO A 123 -10.15 8.11 10.14
CA PRO A 123 -11.61 8.05 10.19
C PRO A 123 -12.27 9.00 9.19
N ARG A 124 -13.57 8.84 8.98
CA ARG A 124 -14.38 9.84 8.26
C ARG A 124 -14.58 11.07 9.13
N GLY A 125 -14.86 12.22 8.51
CA GLY A 125 -15.09 13.49 9.20
C GLY A 125 -13.82 14.33 9.40
N VAL A 126 -12.65 13.75 9.19
CA VAL A 126 -11.35 14.41 9.35
C VAL A 126 -10.81 14.89 8.01
N VAL A 127 -10.28 16.10 7.91
CA VAL A 127 -9.63 16.61 6.69
C VAL A 127 -8.19 16.10 6.62
N SER A 128 -7.73 15.66 5.44
CA SER A 128 -6.32 15.29 5.23
C SER A 128 -5.42 16.53 5.09
N THR A 129 -5.18 17.21 6.21
CA THR A 129 -4.23 18.33 6.37
C THR A 129 -3.65 18.32 7.78
N MET A 130 -2.43 18.85 7.94
CA MET A 130 -1.80 19.09 9.26
C MET A 130 -2.17 20.46 9.85
N SER A 131 -2.92 21.29 9.12
CA SER A 131 -3.41 22.57 9.59
C SER A 131 -4.64 22.95 8.78
N ASP A 132 -5.83 22.77 9.34
CA ASP A 132 -7.08 23.26 8.76
C ASP A 132 -7.36 24.70 9.18
N GLU A 133 -7.63 25.59 8.22
CA GLU A 133 -7.93 27.01 8.46
C GLU A 133 -9.39 27.26 8.88
N ASP A 134 -10.28 26.31 8.56
CA ASP A 134 -11.72 26.40 8.83
C ASP A 134 -12.11 25.79 10.20
N GLY A 135 -11.13 25.36 11.00
CA GLY A 135 -11.34 24.77 12.33
C GLY A 135 -12.00 23.39 12.31
N ARG A 136 -11.95 22.66 11.18
CA ARG A 136 -12.47 21.30 11.08
C ARG A 136 -11.49 20.30 11.73
N PRO A 137 -11.97 19.12 12.17
CA PRO A 137 -11.08 18.04 12.59
C PRO A 137 -10.07 17.70 11.50
N ASP A 138 -8.79 17.66 11.86
CA ASP A 138 -7.67 17.44 10.94
C ASP A 138 -6.67 16.42 11.50
N LEU A 139 -5.58 16.17 10.79
CA LEU A 139 -4.67 15.06 11.12
C LEU A 139 -3.90 15.26 12.43
N ARG A 140 -3.85 16.49 12.97
CA ARG A 140 -3.11 16.79 14.22
C ARG A 140 -3.65 16.00 15.41
N GLU A 141 -4.95 15.72 15.43
CA GLU A 141 -5.60 14.95 16.50
C GLU A 141 -5.01 13.54 16.70
N PHE A 142 -4.26 13.03 15.71
CA PHE A 142 -3.58 11.74 15.78
C PHE A 142 -2.07 11.85 16.01
N THR A 143 -1.48 13.04 15.87
CA THR A 143 -0.03 13.23 15.85
C THR A 143 0.49 14.02 17.05
N ASP A 144 -0.36 14.47 17.96
CA ASP A 144 0.03 15.32 19.10
C ASP A 144 1.10 14.69 20.00
N GLN A 145 1.16 13.35 20.06
CA GLN A 145 2.17 12.59 20.81
C GLN A 145 3.49 12.35 20.04
N ILE A 146 3.65 12.95 18.86
CA ILE A 146 4.84 12.82 18.02
C ILE A 146 5.54 14.18 17.96
N ASP A 147 6.78 14.21 18.43
CA ASP A 147 7.59 15.43 18.45
C ASP A 147 8.04 15.86 17.04
N ASP A 148 8.18 14.89 16.12
CA ASP A 148 8.56 15.14 14.73
C ASP A 148 7.46 15.86 13.95
N ARG A 149 7.84 16.86 13.15
CA ARG A 149 6.94 17.46 12.17
C ARG A 149 6.64 16.45 11.06
N LEU A 150 5.40 15.99 10.99
CA LEU A 150 4.93 15.06 9.95
C LEU A 150 4.25 15.77 8.78
N TYR A 151 4.34 15.12 7.62
CA TYR A 151 3.63 15.43 6.39
C TYR A 151 2.75 14.25 5.99
N ASN A 152 1.58 14.52 5.41
CA ASN A 152 0.72 13.48 4.86
C ASN A 152 1.08 13.14 3.42
N VAL A 153 1.12 11.84 3.11
CA VAL A 153 1.34 11.34 1.75
C VAL A 153 0.01 11.24 1.02
N GLY A 154 -0.15 12.13 0.03
CA GLY A 154 -1.40 12.33 -0.68
C GLY A 154 -2.53 12.73 0.27
N ARG A 155 -3.77 12.62 -0.22
CA ARG A 155 -4.96 13.00 0.53
C ARG A 155 -6.02 11.91 0.46
N LEU A 156 -6.83 11.82 1.51
CA LEU A 156 -8.13 11.18 1.47
C LEU A 156 -9.20 12.25 1.61
N ASP A 157 -10.32 12.07 0.93
CA ASP A 157 -11.47 12.96 1.12
C ASP A 157 -11.97 12.86 2.58
N THR A 158 -12.61 13.92 3.06
CA THR A 158 -13.18 13.96 4.42
C THR A 158 -14.16 12.81 4.69
N ASP A 159 -14.94 12.42 3.68
CA ASP A 159 -15.91 11.32 3.74
C ASP A 159 -15.31 9.92 3.47
N THR A 160 -13.99 9.83 3.36
CA THR A 160 -13.26 8.59 3.07
C THR A 160 -12.38 8.22 4.26
N SER A 161 -12.39 6.92 4.60
CA SER A 161 -11.56 6.37 5.66
C SER A 161 -10.45 5.46 5.12
N GLY A 162 -9.56 5.02 6.00
CA GLY A 162 -8.57 4.01 5.69
C GLY A 162 -7.14 4.54 5.66
N LEU A 163 -6.28 3.77 4.99
CA LEU A 163 -4.83 3.91 5.02
C LEU A 163 -4.38 5.29 4.55
N LEU A 164 -3.75 6.07 5.43
CA LEU A 164 -3.02 7.29 5.11
C LEU A 164 -1.61 7.19 5.68
N ILE A 165 -0.60 7.55 4.90
CA ILE A 165 0.79 7.54 5.36
C ILE A 165 1.14 8.94 5.89
N LEU A 166 1.82 9.00 7.02
CA LEU A 166 2.41 10.21 7.58
C LEU A 166 3.93 10.00 7.75
N THR A 167 4.74 11.00 7.45
CA THR A 167 6.20 10.88 7.58
C THR A 167 6.87 12.25 7.75
N ASN A 168 8.02 12.31 8.41
CA ASN A 168 8.89 13.50 8.41
C ASN A 168 9.84 13.54 7.20
N ASP A 169 9.81 12.52 6.35
CA ASP A 169 10.55 12.44 5.08
C ASP A 169 9.77 13.14 3.96
N GLY A 170 10.01 14.44 3.78
CA GLY A 170 9.32 15.26 2.78
C GLY A 170 9.59 14.83 1.34
N GLU A 171 10.77 14.30 1.04
CA GLU A 171 11.14 13.84 -0.30
C GLU A 171 10.37 12.59 -0.69
N LEU A 172 10.34 11.59 0.21
CA LEU A 172 9.54 10.38 -0.02
C LEU A 172 8.04 10.72 -0.06
N ALA A 173 7.57 11.62 0.80
CA ALA A 173 6.18 12.05 0.79
C ALA A 173 5.80 12.68 -0.56
N HIS A 174 6.66 13.52 -1.13
CA HIS A 174 6.45 14.11 -2.45
C HIS A 174 6.41 13.04 -3.55
N ARG A 175 7.40 12.13 -3.60
CA ARG A 175 7.46 11.04 -4.59
C ARG A 175 6.23 10.15 -4.53
N LEU A 176 5.86 9.65 -3.35
CA LEU A 176 4.70 8.77 -3.19
C LEU A 176 3.36 9.48 -3.51
N SER A 177 3.29 10.80 -3.36
CA SER A 177 2.08 11.57 -3.64
C SER A 177 1.91 11.92 -5.12
N HIS A 178 3.02 12.01 -5.85
CA HIS A 178 3.01 12.57 -7.19
C HIS A 178 2.46 11.54 -8.21
N PRO A 179 1.51 11.93 -9.09
CA PRO A 179 0.83 10.99 -9.99
C PRO A 179 1.76 10.24 -10.97
N SER A 180 2.91 10.82 -11.32
CA SER A 180 3.85 10.22 -12.29
C SER A 180 4.43 8.88 -11.82
N PHE A 181 4.57 8.67 -10.52
CA PHE A 181 5.14 7.44 -9.96
C PHE A 181 4.13 6.30 -9.89
N GLY A 182 2.87 6.53 -10.32
CA GLY A 182 1.91 5.46 -10.56
C GLY A 182 1.56 4.57 -9.36
N VAL A 183 1.87 4.98 -8.12
CA VAL A 183 1.70 4.14 -6.94
C VAL A 183 0.23 3.71 -6.80
N GLN A 184 0.00 2.40 -6.87
CA GLN A 184 -1.33 1.82 -6.86
C GLN A 184 -2.03 2.02 -5.51
N LYS A 185 -3.33 2.28 -5.56
CA LYS A 185 -4.19 2.51 -4.40
C LYS A 185 -5.39 1.60 -4.54
N THR A 186 -5.63 0.74 -3.53
CA THR A 186 -6.78 -0.17 -3.53
C THR A 186 -7.83 0.30 -2.53
N TYR A 187 -9.05 0.43 -3.02
CA TYR A 187 -10.21 0.88 -2.27
C TYR A 187 -11.26 -0.22 -2.21
N VAL A 188 -11.97 -0.29 -1.09
CA VAL A 188 -13.22 -1.03 -0.96
C VAL A 188 -14.35 -0.02 -0.85
N ALA A 189 -15.29 -0.07 -1.79
CA ALA A 189 -16.42 0.81 -1.89
C ALA A 189 -17.72 0.04 -1.63
N LYS A 190 -18.52 0.51 -0.67
CA LYS A 190 -19.93 0.14 -0.57
C LYS A 190 -20.74 1.06 -1.44
N VAL A 191 -21.49 0.50 -2.38
CA VAL A 191 -22.26 1.26 -3.36
C VAL A 191 -23.75 0.95 -3.27
N ARG A 192 -24.59 1.85 -3.79
CA ARG A 192 -26.03 1.61 -3.91
C ARG A 192 -26.33 0.64 -5.04
N GLY A 193 -27.30 -0.23 -4.82
CA GLY A 193 -27.79 -1.21 -5.78
C GLY A 193 -26.90 -2.44 -5.93
N LYS A 194 -27.29 -3.29 -6.88
CA LYS A 194 -26.60 -4.54 -7.21
C LYS A 194 -25.66 -4.33 -8.38
N VAL A 195 -24.36 -4.42 -8.14
CA VAL A 195 -23.33 -4.35 -9.18
C VAL A 195 -23.25 -5.70 -9.89
N THR A 196 -23.23 -5.66 -11.22
CA THR A 196 -23.12 -6.86 -12.05
C THR A 196 -21.68 -7.06 -12.54
N PRO A 197 -21.29 -8.29 -12.92
CA PRO A 197 -19.99 -8.52 -13.55
C PRO A 197 -19.75 -7.66 -14.79
N ALA A 198 -20.80 -7.33 -15.56
CA ALA A 198 -20.70 -6.45 -16.73
C ALA A 198 -20.29 -5.02 -16.34
N VAL A 199 -20.81 -4.49 -15.21
CA VAL A 199 -20.39 -3.19 -14.67
C VAL A 199 -18.92 -3.22 -14.25
N ILE A 200 -18.48 -4.31 -13.62
CA ILE A 200 -17.06 -4.48 -13.25
C ILE A 200 -16.17 -4.48 -14.49
N GLN A 201 -16.61 -5.12 -15.58
CA GLN A 201 -15.87 -5.12 -16.84
C GLN A 201 -15.81 -3.71 -17.45
N ARG A 202 -16.93 -2.98 -17.50
CA ARG A 202 -16.96 -1.58 -17.97
C ARG A 202 -15.98 -0.68 -17.20
N LEU A 203 -15.85 -0.85 -15.89
CA LEU A 203 -14.86 -0.10 -15.09
C LEU A 203 -13.41 -0.41 -15.48
N LYS A 204 -13.12 -1.65 -15.93
CA LYS A 204 -11.79 -2.07 -16.40
C LYS A 204 -11.51 -1.62 -17.83
N ASP A 205 -12.52 -1.68 -18.70
CA ASP A 205 -12.40 -1.26 -20.10
C ASP A 205 -12.22 0.27 -20.20
N GLY A 206 -12.77 0.99 -19.23
CA GLY A 206 -12.65 2.43 -19.10
C GLY A 206 -13.96 3.16 -19.32
N ILE A 207 -14.02 4.37 -18.76
CA ILE A 207 -15.15 5.28 -18.87
C ILE A 207 -14.64 6.71 -19.13
N GLU A 208 -15.49 7.53 -19.72
CA GLU A 208 -15.20 8.95 -19.95
C GLU A 208 -15.76 9.76 -18.78
N LEU A 209 -14.90 10.54 -18.11
CA LEU A 209 -15.32 11.53 -17.11
C LEU A 209 -15.11 12.95 -17.65
N SER A 210 -15.62 13.95 -16.95
CA SER A 210 -15.53 15.37 -17.35
C SER A 210 -14.10 15.90 -17.54
N ASP A 211 -13.12 15.28 -16.88
CA ASP A 211 -11.69 15.59 -16.93
C ASP A 211 -10.88 14.52 -17.71
N GLY A 212 -11.54 13.77 -18.60
CA GLY A 212 -10.95 12.81 -19.53
C GLY A 212 -11.13 11.34 -19.15
N PRO A 213 -10.62 10.41 -19.98
CA PRO A 213 -10.81 8.97 -19.81
C PRO A 213 -10.14 8.44 -18.54
N ILE A 214 -10.69 7.37 -17.98
CA ILE A 214 -10.12 6.64 -16.84
C ILE A 214 -10.57 5.17 -16.86
N HIS A 215 -9.71 4.28 -16.39
CA HIS A 215 -10.05 2.87 -16.19
C HIS A 215 -9.50 2.39 -14.84
N ALA A 216 -10.09 1.31 -14.32
CA ALA A 216 -9.60 0.63 -13.14
C ALA A 216 -8.53 -0.40 -13.52
N ASP A 217 -7.35 -0.32 -12.91
CA ASP A 217 -6.28 -1.32 -13.09
C ASP A 217 -6.78 -2.71 -12.70
N ARG A 218 -7.54 -2.75 -11.60
CA ARG A 218 -8.25 -3.94 -11.13
C ARG A 218 -9.58 -3.52 -10.56
N ALA A 219 -10.60 -4.35 -10.80
CA ALA A 219 -11.90 -4.22 -10.16
C ALA A 219 -12.49 -5.61 -9.91
N LYS A 220 -13.09 -5.82 -8.74
CA LYS A 220 -13.79 -7.07 -8.42
C LYS A 220 -14.96 -6.81 -7.47
N LEU A 221 -16.00 -7.63 -7.61
CA LEU A 221 -17.10 -7.69 -6.66
C LEU A 221 -16.67 -8.52 -5.44
N LEU A 222 -16.93 -8.03 -4.24
CA LEU A 222 -16.68 -8.79 -3.01
C LEU A 222 -17.93 -9.60 -2.62
N PRO A 223 -17.79 -10.91 -2.33
CA PRO A 223 -18.93 -11.78 -2.01
C PRO A 223 -19.66 -11.38 -0.72
N ASP A 224 -18.90 -11.05 0.33
CA ASP A 224 -19.40 -11.04 1.72
C ASP A 224 -20.05 -9.72 2.18
N GLY A 225 -20.49 -8.88 1.25
CA GLY A 225 -21.22 -7.66 1.61
C GLY A 225 -22.18 -7.16 0.53
N SER A 226 -22.48 -8.02 -0.44
CA SER A 226 -23.43 -7.72 -1.50
C SER A 226 -24.83 -8.19 -1.08
N GLY A 227 -25.67 -7.25 -0.66
CA GLY A 227 -27.09 -7.47 -0.37
C GLY A 227 -27.98 -7.04 -1.53
N SER A 228 -29.30 -7.07 -1.34
CA SER A 228 -30.25 -6.60 -2.36
C SER A 228 -30.14 -5.09 -2.63
N ALA A 229 -29.81 -4.29 -1.60
CA ALA A 229 -29.74 -2.84 -1.68
C ALA A 229 -28.32 -2.27 -1.91
N HIS A 230 -27.28 -3.05 -1.66
CA HIS A 230 -25.89 -2.59 -1.70
C HIS A 230 -24.94 -3.66 -2.23
N SER A 231 -23.85 -3.22 -2.85
CA SER A 231 -22.73 -4.08 -3.26
C SER A 231 -21.42 -3.59 -2.68
N LEU A 232 -20.47 -4.50 -2.48
CA LEU A 232 -19.08 -4.16 -2.17
C LEU A 232 -18.21 -4.37 -3.40
N VAL A 233 -17.51 -3.32 -3.81
CA VAL A 233 -16.58 -3.35 -4.95
C VAL A 233 -15.19 -2.99 -4.47
N GLU A 234 -14.20 -3.81 -4.80
CA GLU A 234 -12.80 -3.46 -4.64
C GLU A 234 -12.27 -2.91 -5.97
N LEU A 235 -11.61 -1.74 -5.92
CA LEU A 235 -11.02 -1.06 -7.08
C LEU A 235 -9.57 -0.69 -6.79
N THR A 236 -8.67 -0.98 -7.72
CA THR A 236 -7.27 -0.54 -7.70
C THR A 236 -7.04 0.48 -8.80
N LEU A 237 -6.40 1.60 -8.45
CA LEU A 237 -6.08 2.71 -9.34
C LEU A 237 -4.68 3.25 -9.05
N HIS A 238 -3.91 3.56 -10.09
CA HIS A 238 -2.70 4.39 -9.98
C HIS A 238 -3.03 5.90 -9.98
N SER A 239 -4.20 6.30 -10.48
CA SER A 239 -4.62 7.72 -10.55
C SER A 239 -4.91 8.35 -9.18
N GLY A 240 -4.49 9.61 -9.00
CA GLY A 240 -4.78 10.47 -7.85
C GLY A 240 -5.83 11.56 -8.10
N ARG A 241 -6.60 11.49 -9.19
CA ARG A 241 -7.60 12.53 -9.55
C ARG A 241 -8.64 12.70 -8.43
N ASN A 242 -9.11 13.94 -8.25
CA ASN A 242 -10.06 14.28 -7.18
C ASN A 242 -11.31 13.38 -7.23
N ARG A 243 -11.64 12.78 -6.08
CA ARG A 243 -12.81 11.91 -5.85
C ARG A 243 -13.00 10.81 -6.90
N ILE A 244 -11.93 10.35 -7.54
CA ILE A 244 -12.00 9.53 -8.77
C ILE A 244 -12.84 8.26 -8.61
N VAL A 245 -12.65 7.49 -7.53
CA VAL A 245 -13.42 6.26 -7.27
C VAL A 245 -14.92 6.54 -7.17
N ARG A 246 -15.30 7.62 -6.49
CA ARG A 246 -16.71 8.00 -6.33
C ARG A 246 -17.32 8.42 -7.66
N ARG A 247 -16.58 9.17 -8.47
CA ARG A 247 -17.03 9.60 -9.81
C ARG A 247 -17.18 8.42 -10.75
N MET A 248 -16.21 7.50 -10.77
CA MET A 248 -16.28 6.30 -11.61
C MET A 248 -17.48 5.43 -11.27
N LEU A 249 -17.72 5.17 -9.99
CA LEU A 249 -18.83 4.34 -9.55
C LEU A 249 -20.19 5.03 -9.75
N ALA A 250 -20.25 6.36 -9.60
CA ALA A 250 -21.47 7.13 -9.90
C ALA A 250 -21.82 7.11 -11.39
N ASP A 251 -20.83 7.23 -12.29
CA ASP A 251 -21.02 7.19 -13.75
C ASP A 251 -21.63 5.86 -14.24
N VAL A 252 -21.24 4.75 -13.60
CA VAL A 252 -21.83 3.44 -13.89
C VAL A 252 -23.12 3.15 -13.11
N GLY A 253 -23.73 4.17 -12.48
CA GLY A 253 -25.03 4.08 -11.81
C GLY A 253 -25.00 3.58 -10.36
N HIS A 254 -23.82 3.45 -9.76
CA HIS A 254 -23.62 2.86 -8.43
C HIS A 254 -22.92 3.85 -7.47
N PRO A 255 -23.59 4.94 -7.06
CA PRO A 255 -22.97 5.94 -6.20
C PRO A 255 -22.48 5.34 -4.87
N VAL A 256 -21.29 5.78 -4.45
CA VAL A 256 -20.61 5.30 -3.26
C VAL A 256 -21.27 5.82 -1.99
N VAL A 257 -21.62 4.91 -1.10
CA VAL A 257 -22.10 5.18 0.26
C VAL A 257 -20.93 5.24 1.22
N GLU A 258 -19.99 4.30 1.10
CA GLU A 258 -18.85 4.16 1.99
C GLU A 258 -17.59 3.86 1.19
N LEU A 259 -16.49 4.52 1.52
CA LEU A 259 -15.21 4.31 0.85
C LEU A 259 -14.10 4.14 1.87
N VAL A 260 -13.33 3.07 1.70
CA VAL A 260 -12.17 2.76 2.54
C VAL A 260 -10.96 2.48 1.66
N ARG A 261 -9.87 3.23 1.83
CA ARG A 261 -8.58 2.85 1.22
C ARG A 261 -7.96 1.73 2.06
N ARG A 262 -7.89 0.52 1.50
CA ARG A 262 -7.35 -0.67 2.19
C ARG A 262 -5.87 -0.88 1.91
N GLN A 263 -5.35 -0.33 0.83
CA GLN A 263 -3.96 -0.51 0.42
C GLN A 263 -3.41 0.75 -0.27
N PHE A 264 -2.13 1.03 -0.04
CA PHE A 264 -1.36 2.06 -0.71
C PHE A 264 0.02 1.49 -1.06
N GLY A 265 0.28 1.28 -2.36
CA GLY A 265 1.45 0.56 -2.83
C GLY A 265 1.58 -0.80 -2.14
N PRO A 266 2.72 -1.10 -1.49
CA PRO A 266 2.93 -2.34 -0.77
C PRO A 266 2.23 -2.40 0.60
N LEU A 267 1.77 -1.25 1.12
CA LEU A 267 1.23 -1.15 2.48
C LEU A 267 -0.23 -1.55 2.52
N HIS A 268 -0.58 -2.39 3.49
CA HIS A 268 -1.93 -2.86 3.72
C HIS A 268 -2.46 -2.34 5.05
N LEU A 269 -3.75 -2.00 5.10
CA LEU A 269 -4.38 -1.50 6.32
C LEU A 269 -4.44 -2.57 7.42
N GLY A 270 -4.51 -3.85 7.03
CA GLY A 270 -4.53 -4.99 7.95
C GLY A 270 -5.67 -4.90 8.97
N THR A 271 -5.30 -5.05 10.23
CA THR A 271 -6.16 -5.06 11.43
C THR A 271 -6.14 -3.74 12.20
N LEU A 272 -5.43 -2.71 11.71
CA LEU A 272 -5.33 -1.40 12.37
C LEU A 272 -6.72 -0.79 12.55
N ARG A 273 -7.12 -0.46 13.79
CA ARG A 273 -8.48 0.03 14.06
C ARG A 273 -8.63 1.47 13.56
N ILE A 274 -9.87 1.88 13.31
CA ILE A 274 -10.17 3.24 12.84
C ILE A 274 -9.69 4.25 13.89
N GLY A 275 -8.99 5.30 13.45
CA GLY A 275 -8.38 6.31 14.31
C GLY A 275 -7.04 5.89 14.92
N GLU A 276 -6.61 4.63 14.77
CA GLU A 276 -5.30 4.21 15.23
C GLU A 276 -4.21 4.53 14.22
N MET A 277 -3.05 4.85 14.77
CA MET A 277 -1.82 5.07 14.05
C MET A 277 -0.73 4.18 14.64
N ARG A 278 0.15 3.68 13.78
CA ARG A 278 1.35 2.96 14.19
C ARG A 278 2.51 3.30 13.27
N GLU A 279 3.72 3.10 13.78
CA GLU A 279 4.93 3.17 12.97
C GLU A 279 4.99 1.97 12.00
N LEU A 280 5.59 2.18 10.82
CA LEU A 280 5.82 1.12 9.85
C LEU A 280 6.92 0.20 10.33
N ALA A 281 6.69 -1.12 10.17
CA ALA A 281 7.72 -2.12 10.44
C ALA A 281 8.89 -1.96 9.45
N PRO A 282 10.12 -2.40 9.80
CA PRO A 282 11.28 -2.29 8.91
C PRO A 282 11.04 -2.85 7.49
N ALA A 283 10.36 -3.99 7.39
CA ALA A 283 9.99 -4.60 6.11
C ALA A 283 9.00 -3.74 5.29
N GLU A 284 8.02 -3.12 5.96
CA GLU A 284 7.06 -2.22 5.32
C GLU A 284 7.73 -0.95 4.81
N ARG A 285 8.65 -0.38 5.60
CA ARG A 285 9.46 0.79 5.19
C ARG A 285 10.32 0.46 3.97
N GLY A 286 11.04 -0.65 4.02
CA GLY A 286 11.88 -1.07 2.90
C GLY A 286 11.08 -1.33 1.62
N ALA A 287 9.92 -1.96 1.73
CA ALA A 287 9.02 -2.16 0.59
C ALA A 287 8.50 -0.82 0.02
N LEU A 288 8.17 0.14 0.88
CA LEU A 288 7.70 1.46 0.46
C LEU A 288 8.78 2.24 -0.30
N LEU A 289 10.01 2.27 0.24
CA LEU A 289 11.16 2.94 -0.39
C LEU A 289 11.53 2.28 -1.72
N SER A 290 11.55 0.94 -1.75
CA SER A 290 11.84 0.19 -2.96
C SER A 290 10.82 0.45 -4.06
N ALA A 291 9.56 0.73 -3.71
CA ALA A 291 8.51 1.08 -4.68
C ALA A 291 8.71 2.46 -5.33
N THR A 292 9.58 3.31 -4.79
CA THR A 292 9.90 4.64 -5.34
C THR A 292 11.27 4.75 -5.99
N SER A 293 12.21 3.86 -5.67
CA SER A 293 13.59 3.92 -6.20
C SER A 293 13.76 3.31 -7.60
N VAL A 294 12.74 2.66 -8.17
CA VAL A 294 12.88 1.92 -9.45
C VAL A 294 12.91 2.86 -10.67
N ASP A 295 12.45 4.11 -10.51
CA ASP A 295 12.35 5.07 -11.62
C ASP A 295 13.62 5.92 -11.83
N ASP A 296 14.52 6.02 -10.83
CA ASP A 296 15.73 6.86 -10.93
C ASP A 296 16.85 6.21 -11.77
N ALA A 297 16.78 4.89 -12.02
CA ALA A 297 17.79 4.15 -12.77
C ALA A 297 17.67 4.30 -14.31
N ASP A 298 16.54 4.78 -14.83
CA ASP A 298 16.32 4.90 -16.28
C ASP A 298 16.67 6.31 -16.82
N ASP A 299 16.67 7.34 -15.96
CA ASP A 299 16.87 8.74 -16.38
C ASP A 299 18.35 9.20 -16.40
N THR A 300 19.28 8.38 -15.88
CA THR A 300 20.73 8.69 -15.89
C THR A 300 21.50 8.12 -17.09
N SER A 301 20.83 7.48 -18.05
CA SER A 301 21.46 6.94 -19.26
C SER A 301 21.45 7.89 -20.48
N GLY A 302 20.98 9.13 -20.31
CA GLY A 302 20.97 10.20 -21.33
C GLY A 302 22.33 10.83 -21.66
N GLY A 303 23.39 10.02 -21.78
CA GLY A 303 24.75 10.45 -22.12
C GLY A 303 25.00 10.45 -23.63
N LYS A 304 25.02 11.65 -24.23
CA LYS A 304 25.67 12.05 -25.50
C LYS A 304 26.39 10.93 -26.28
N ARG A 305 25.79 10.48 -27.40
CA ARG A 305 26.54 9.89 -28.52
C ARG A 305 26.43 10.78 -29.75
N GLY A 306 27.28 11.80 -29.76
CA GLY A 306 27.77 12.35 -31.02
C GLY A 306 28.85 11.42 -31.59
N ALA A 307 28.90 11.38 -32.92
CA ALA A 307 30.02 11.00 -33.79
C ALA A 307 29.89 9.71 -34.63
N ARG A 308 29.85 9.98 -35.95
CA ARG A 308 30.58 9.33 -37.05
C ARG A 308 29.88 8.22 -37.83
N ARG A 309 29.42 8.60 -39.03
CA ARG A 309 29.21 7.74 -40.20
C ARG A 309 30.55 7.14 -40.63
N PRO A 310 30.65 5.83 -40.95
CA PRO A 310 31.81 5.31 -41.63
C PRO A 310 31.71 5.58 -43.14
N VAL A 311 32.76 6.22 -43.66
CA VAL A 311 33.09 6.29 -45.08
C VAL A 311 33.86 5.01 -45.42
N THR A 312 33.46 4.29 -46.46
CA THR A 312 34.33 3.31 -47.11
C THR A 312 34.40 3.58 -48.62
N SER A 313 35.55 4.11 -49.03
CA SER A 313 36.17 3.86 -50.35
C SER A 313 36.67 2.41 -50.39
N GLY A 314 36.70 1.62 -51.46
CA GLY A 314 36.34 1.75 -52.87
C GLY A 314 37.04 0.62 -53.66
N ARG A 315 36.37 0.10 -54.73
CA ARG A 315 36.81 -0.61 -55.98
C ARG A 315 37.95 -1.67 -55.96
N PRO A 316 38.16 -2.52 -57.01
CA PRO A 316 37.75 -2.49 -58.45
C PRO A 316 37.11 -3.81 -58.95
N GLY A 317 36.50 -3.99 -60.12
CA GLY A 317 36.24 -3.18 -61.31
C GLY A 317 35.94 -4.16 -62.45
N ASP A 318 34.78 -4.06 -63.11
CA ASP A 318 34.54 -4.66 -64.42
C ASP A 318 33.67 -3.69 -65.22
N GLY A 319 34.13 -3.39 -66.43
CA GLY A 319 33.63 -2.29 -67.25
C GLY A 319 32.65 -2.71 -68.35
N LYS A 320 32.14 -1.68 -69.04
CA LYS A 320 31.44 -1.68 -70.34
C LYS A 320 30.04 -2.33 -70.27
N GLY A 321 28.93 -1.68 -70.58
CA GLY A 321 28.65 -0.74 -71.67
C GLY A 321 27.64 -1.41 -72.62
N ALA A 322 26.40 -0.92 -72.69
CA ALA A 322 25.40 -1.05 -73.76
C ALA A 322 24.02 -0.73 -73.17
N GLN A 323 23.34 0.36 -73.53
CA GLN A 323 22.54 0.58 -74.74
C GLN A 323 21.39 -0.43 -74.94
N GLY A 324 20.16 0.11 -75.07
CA GLY A 324 19.28 -0.28 -76.17
C GLY A 324 17.87 -0.81 -75.82
N MET A 325 16.87 0.01 -76.17
CA MET A 325 15.55 -0.32 -76.73
C MET A 325 14.62 -1.34 -76.03
N ARG A 326 13.43 -0.92 -75.59
CA ARG A 326 12.12 -0.89 -76.33
C ARG A 326 11.60 -2.28 -76.71
N GLY A 327 10.39 -2.59 -76.23
CA GLY A 327 9.70 -3.86 -76.48
C GLY A 327 8.97 -3.97 -77.82
N ILE A 328 8.14 -5.01 -77.93
CA ILE A 328 6.81 -5.09 -78.54
C ILE A 328 6.23 -6.48 -78.23
N ALA A 329 4.92 -6.52 -78.03
CA ALA A 329 4.09 -7.68 -77.69
C ALA A 329 4.02 -8.77 -78.78
N ALA A 330 3.70 -10.00 -78.37
CA ALA A 330 3.01 -10.96 -79.24
C ALA A 330 2.15 -11.96 -78.43
N LYS A 331 0.83 -11.81 -78.60
CA LYS A 331 -0.21 -12.83 -78.85
C LYS A 331 -0.21 -14.16 -78.06
N GLY A 332 -1.38 -14.43 -77.46
CA GLY A 332 -2.21 -15.54 -77.96
C GLY A 332 -2.64 -16.66 -77.01
N ASN A 333 -3.63 -16.37 -76.14
CA ASN A 333 -4.92 -17.11 -75.97
C ASN A 333 -4.92 -18.65 -75.66
N PRO A 334 -6.07 -19.33 -75.42
CA PRO A 334 -6.41 -19.84 -74.08
C PRO A 334 -7.07 -21.25 -74.09
N HIS A 335 -7.19 -21.93 -72.95
CA HIS A 335 -8.29 -22.87 -72.68
C HIS A 335 -8.46 -22.91 -71.15
N GLY A 336 -9.63 -22.76 -70.51
CA GLY A 336 -10.99 -22.67 -70.99
C GLY A 336 -11.91 -23.71 -70.33
N ARG A 337 -12.41 -23.39 -69.12
CA ARG A 337 -13.76 -23.72 -68.58
C ARG A 337 -14.06 -25.24 -68.34
N ARG A 338 -14.99 -25.69 -67.47
CA ARG A 338 -16.28 -25.17 -66.95
C ARG A 338 -16.77 -26.13 -65.83
N GLY A 339 -17.47 -25.63 -64.80
CA GLY A 339 -18.41 -26.42 -63.94
C GLY A 339 -19.74 -26.67 -64.67
N PRO A 340 -20.95 -26.63 -64.06
CA PRO A 340 -21.42 -26.83 -62.67
C PRO A 340 -22.74 -27.70 -62.59
N GLY A 341 -23.43 -27.78 -61.44
CA GLY A 341 -24.85 -28.20 -61.29
C GLY A 341 -25.16 -28.83 -59.92
N SER A 342 -25.98 -28.24 -59.02
CA SER A 342 -27.47 -28.25 -58.93
C SER A 342 -28.01 -29.68 -58.68
N ASP A 343 -28.96 -30.03 -57.80
CA ASP A 343 -30.03 -29.33 -57.09
C ASP A 343 -30.74 -30.33 -56.13
N THR A 344 -31.60 -29.83 -55.24
CA THR A 344 -32.77 -30.48 -54.61
C THR A 344 -32.67 -31.64 -53.59
N GLY A 345 -33.38 -31.49 -52.46
CA GLY A 345 -34.47 -32.42 -52.12
C GLY A 345 -34.39 -33.28 -50.84
N THR A 346 -35.23 -32.92 -49.85
CA THR A 346 -36.14 -33.86 -49.13
C THR A 346 -35.64 -34.63 -47.87
N LYS A 347 -36.16 -34.24 -46.69
CA LYS A 347 -36.47 -35.09 -45.50
C LYS A 347 -37.72 -35.97 -45.81
N PRO A 348 -38.06 -37.11 -45.15
CA PRO A 348 -38.06 -37.33 -43.67
C PRO A 348 -37.95 -38.80 -43.13
N GLY A 349 -37.93 -38.94 -41.78
CA GLY A 349 -38.33 -40.16 -41.01
C GLY A 349 -37.36 -41.36 -41.05
N GLY A 350 -37.20 -42.23 -40.06
CA GLY A 350 -37.85 -42.50 -38.78
C GLY A 350 -37.64 -43.99 -38.43
N GLY A 351 -37.22 -44.30 -37.19
CA GLY A 351 -37.64 -45.53 -36.48
C GLY A 351 -36.73 -46.77 -36.44
N ARG A 352 -36.40 -47.18 -35.19
CA ARG A 352 -36.30 -48.55 -34.59
C ARG A 352 -35.22 -49.48 -35.16
N SER A 353 -34.56 -50.42 -34.48
CA SER A 353 -34.67 -51.21 -33.22
C SER A 353 -33.31 -51.97 -33.13
N GLY A 354 -32.81 -52.56 -32.04
CA GLY A 354 -33.32 -52.96 -30.74
C GLY A 354 -32.28 -53.84 -30.03
N GLY A 355 -32.59 -54.25 -28.79
CA GLY A 355 -31.96 -55.36 -28.04
C GLY A 355 -30.62 -55.04 -27.36
N THR A 356 -30.32 -55.43 -26.11
CA THR A 356 -30.94 -56.41 -25.22
C THR A 356 -30.37 -56.20 -23.79
N LYS A 357 -31.25 -56.05 -22.79
CA LYS A 357 -31.03 -56.37 -21.36
C LYS A 357 -31.10 -57.91 -21.20
N PRO A 358 -30.56 -58.59 -20.15
CA PRO A 358 -30.92 -58.40 -18.72
C PRO A 358 -29.74 -58.70 -17.76
N GLY A 359 -29.80 -58.68 -16.42
CA GLY A 359 -30.81 -58.49 -15.36
C GLY A 359 -30.03 -58.20 -14.06
N GLY A 360 -30.53 -57.44 -13.07
CA GLY A 360 -31.46 -57.91 -12.02
C GLY A 360 -30.68 -58.56 -10.86
N GLN A 361 -30.92 -58.38 -9.57
CA GLN A 361 -31.90 -57.73 -8.67
C GLN A 361 -31.18 -57.60 -7.31
N GLY A 362 -31.45 -56.61 -6.47
CA GLY A 362 -32.55 -56.61 -5.49
C GLY A 362 -31.97 -56.04 -4.18
N GLY A 363 -32.52 -54.96 -3.61
CA GLY A 363 -33.58 -54.98 -2.60
C GLY A 363 -32.94 -54.85 -1.20
N ARG A 364 -33.47 -54.20 -0.16
CA ARG A 364 -34.72 -53.51 0.18
C ARG A 364 -34.40 -52.60 1.40
N GLY A 365 -35.24 -51.59 1.67
CA GLY A 365 -35.26 -50.82 2.93
C GLY A 365 -35.67 -51.67 4.16
N PRO A 366 -35.84 -51.06 5.36
CA PRO A 366 -36.98 -50.17 5.72
C PRO A 366 -36.51 -48.90 6.48
N ALA A 367 -37.23 -47.75 6.58
CA ALA A 367 -38.59 -47.39 7.05
C ALA A 367 -38.84 -47.51 8.57
N GLY A 368 -39.25 -46.39 9.19
CA GLY A 368 -40.00 -46.33 10.47
C GLY A 368 -39.53 -45.24 11.45
N GLN A 369 -40.23 -44.09 11.54
CA GLN A 369 -41.16 -43.69 12.64
C GLN A 369 -40.43 -43.25 13.93
N GLY A 370 -40.75 -42.18 14.65
CA GLY A 370 -41.89 -41.27 14.75
C GLY A 370 -41.85 -40.69 16.18
N GLY A 371 -42.20 -39.41 16.38
CA GLY A 371 -42.24 -38.83 17.73
C GLY A 371 -42.61 -37.34 17.73
N LYS A 372 -43.82 -37.04 18.18
CA LYS A 372 -44.46 -35.72 18.29
C LYS A 372 -44.53 -35.31 19.80
N PRO A 373 -45.17 -34.19 20.21
CA PRO A 373 -44.53 -33.11 20.96
C PRO A 373 -44.93 -33.01 22.45
N GLY A 374 -44.19 -32.22 23.23
CA GLY A 374 -44.59 -31.66 24.53
C GLY A 374 -43.82 -30.35 24.73
N GLY A 375 -44.38 -29.23 25.22
CA GLY A 375 -45.44 -29.07 26.20
C GLY A 375 -44.82 -28.43 27.45
N GLY A 376 -44.79 -27.10 27.52
CA GLY A 376 -44.29 -26.35 28.68
C GLY A 376 -44.46 -24.84 28.52
N LYS A 377 -45.41 -24.27 29.24
CA LYS A 377 -45.73 -22.82 29.34
C LYS A 377 -45.30 -22.33 30.76
N PRO A 378 -45.55 -21.08 31.17
CA PRO A 378 -44.51 -20.08 31.45
C PRO A 378 -44.35 -19.70 32.94
N GLY A 379 -43.23 -19.08 33.29
CA GLY A 379 -43.06 -18.23 34.48
C GLY A 379 -42.14 -17.07 34.09
N GLY A 380 -42.35 -15.80 34.42
CA GLY A 380 -43.06 -15.22 35.55
C GLY A 380 -42.10 -14.20 36.15
N GLY A 381 -42.33 -12.89 35.97
CA GLY A 381 -41.47 -11.85 36.50
C GLY A 381 -41.81 -10.43 36.03
N ARG A 382 -42.85 -9.84 36.63
CA ARG A 382 -43.03 -8.39 36.84
C ARG A 382 -41.77 -7.84 37.57
N SER A 383 -41.32 -6.59 37.50
CA SER A 383 -41.99 -5.30 37.75
C SER A 383 -40.93 -4.18 37.73
N GLY A 384 -41.32 -2.96 37.37
CA GLY A 384 -40.59 -1.71 37.60
C GLY A 384 -40.48 -0.86 36.32
N GLY A 385 -41.29 0.16 36.04
CA GLY A 385 -42.09 0.98 36.94
C GLY A 385 -41.22 2.06 37.60
N GLY A 386 -40.92 3.14 36.87
CA GLY A 386 -40.14 4.28 37.36
C GLY A 386 -40.44 5.55 36.57
N GLN A 387 -41.54 6.21 36.96
CA GLN A 387 -41.87 7.61 36.70
C GLN A 387 -40.67 8.54 37.00
N PHE A 388 -40.36 9.52 36.16
CA PHE A 388 -40.96 10.87 36.15
C PHE A 388 -41.18 11.48 37.54
N GLY A 389 -40.14 12.15 38.04
CA GLY A 389 -40.20 13.33 38.92
C GLY A 389 -39.06 14.24 38.47
N GLY A 390 -39.26 15.48 38.05
CA GLY A 390 -40.12 16.48 38.64
C GLY A 390 -39.25 17.36 39.53
N ASN A 391 -38.59 18.36 38.95
CA ASN A 391 -38.20 19.53 39.73
C ASN A 391 -38.65 20.80 39.01
N ARG A 392 -39.70 21.39 39.57
CA ARG A 392 -40.14 22.75 39.32
C ARG A 392 -39.28 23.70 40.14
N SER A 393 -38.69 24.67 39.49
CA SER A 393 -38.61 26.06 39.96
C SER A 393 -38.91 26.89 38.69
N GLY A 394 -39.91 27.77 38.62
CA GLY A 394 -40.59 28.54 39.65
C GLY A 394 -40.07 29.98 39.59
N GLY A 395 -40.81 30.85 38.90
CA GLY A 395 -40.63 32.32 38.88
C GLY A 395 -40.27 32.87 37.50
N GLN A 396 -41.24 33.28 36.67
CA GLN A 396 -41.72 34.68 36.52
C GLN A 396 -40.58 35.62 36.08
N GLY A 397 -40.56 36.22 34.89
CA GLY A 397 -41.65 36.91 34.19
C GLY A 397 -41.23 38.38 34.07
N GLY A 398 -41.09 38.92 32.86
CA GLY A 398 -40.68 40.32 32.70
C GLY A 398 -40.23 40.70 31.30
N SER A 399 -41.18 40.87 30.38
CA SER A 399 -41.01 41.64 29.15
C SER A 399 -40.80 43.12 29.47
N GLY A 400 -39.80 43.78 28.89
CA GLY A 400 -39.64 45.23 29.02
C GLY A 400 -38.47 45.82 28.25
N ARG A 401 -38.77 46.30 27.04
CA ARG A 401 -38.27 47.49 26.31
C ARG A 401 -36.91 48.10 26.70
N GLY A 402 -36.10 48.41 25.68
CA GLY A 402 -34.81 49.13 25.75
C GLY A 402 -34.86 50.57 26.32
N PRO A 403 -33.74 51.32 26.26
CA PRO A 403 -33.43 52.01 25.01
C PRO A 403 -31.93 52.18 24.67
N GLN A 404 -31.78 52.72 23.46
CA GLN A 404 -30.66 53.36 22.77
C GLN A 404 -29.50 53.97 23.58
N ARG A 405 -28.31 53.81 22.98
CA ARG A 405 -27.28 54.83 22.68
C ARG A 405 -27.25 56.10 23.55
N GLY A 406 -26.09 56.28 24.19
CA GLY A 406 -25.14 57.30 23.73
C GLY A 406 -24.87 58.47 24.68
N GLN A 407 -23.57 58.76 24.78
CA GLN A 407 -22.89 60.01 25.10
C GLN A 407 -22.10 60.06 26.42
N ARG A 408 -20.82 60.45 26.19
CA ARG A 408 -19.77 60.97 27.06
C ARG A 408 -18.89 59.96 27.77
#